data_AF-A0A8V5GKV5-F1
#
_entry.id   AF-A0A8V5GKV5-F1
#
_cell.length_a   1.000
_cell.length_b   1.000
_cell.length_c   1.000
_cell.angle_alpha   90.00
_cell.angle_beta   90.00
_cell.angle_gamma   90.00
#
_symmetry.space_group_name_H-M   'P 1'
#
loop_
_entity.id
_entity.type
_entity.pdbx_description
1 polymer ?
#
loop_
_entity_poly.entity_id
_entity_poly.type
_entity_poly.pdbx_seq_one_letter_code
_entity_poly.pdbx_strand_id
1 'polypeptide(L)'
;PFLSLGPGAPRALPAARRPSPTVSIHVYTQREVHGTVGSHVTLSCSFWSTEWISDDISITWHFQAEGSRDSISVSTRGVAMGCSAPRCPR
;
A
#
# COMPACT_ATOMS: atom_id res chain seq x y z
N PRO A 1 29.83 35.58 4.58
CA PRO A 1 28.88 36.67 4.89
C PRO A 1 27.83 36.21 5.92
N PHE A 2 28.08 36.53 7.19
CA PHE A 2 27.15 36.35 8.29
C PHE A 2 26.02 37.38 8.19
N LEU A 3 24.77 36.93 8.33
CA LEU A 3 23.67 37.80 8.74
C LEU A 3 23.26 37.39 10.15
N SER A 4 23.25 38.40 11.04
CA SER A 4 23.04 38.30 12.47
C SER A 4 21.66 37.75 12.85
N LEU A 5 21.67 36.97 13.93
CA LEU A 5 20.54 36.36 14.63
C LEU A 5 19.48 37.40 15.07
N GLY A 6 18.26 37.26 14.57
CA GLY A 6 17.04 37.63 15.31
C GLY A 6 16.54 36.43 16.12
N PRO A 7 15.75 36.63 17.20
CA PRO A 7 15.23 35.54 18.01
C PRO A 7 14.14 34.81 17.19
N GLY A 8 14.20 33.54 16.86
CA GLY A 8 15.13 32.51 17.30
C GLY A 8 14.40 31.16 17.33
N ALA A 9 13.71 30.81 16.25
CA ALA A 9 13.42 29.42 15.88
C ALA A 9 12.84 29.43 14.45
N PRO A 10 13.47 28.76 13.46
CA PRO A 10 12.69 28.33 12.32
C PRO A 10 11.58 27.45 12.89
N ARG A 11 10.31 27.77 12.65
CA ARG A 11 9.25 26.79 12.79
C ARG A 11 9.63 25.67 11.85
N ALA A 12 10.26 24.63 12.39
CA ALA A 12 10.37 23.36 11.72
C ALA A 12 8.92 22.98 11.44
N LEU A 13 8.53 23.09 10.16
CA LEU A 13 7.35 22.38 9.69
C LEU A 13 7.54 20.95 10.22
N PRO A 14 6.57 20.38 10.94
CA PRO A 14 6.70 18.99 11.33
C PRO A 14 6.99 18.26 10.03
N ALA A 15 8.20 17.69 9.93
CA ALA A 15 8.56 16.86 8.81
C ALA A 15 7.43 15.85 8.73
N ALA A 16 6.62 15.93 7.68
CA ALA A 16 5.42 15.13 7.55
C ALA A 16 5.90 13.71 7.83
N ARG A 17 5.48 13.16 8.97
CA ARG A 17 5.94 11.85 9.41
C ARG A 17 5.36 10.92 8.37
N ARG A 18 6.18 10.62 7.35
CA ARG A 18 5.86 9.65 6.33
C ARG A 18 5.39 8.43 7.11
N PRO A 19 4.13 7.99 6.95
CA PRO A 19 3.64 6.86 7.72
C PRO A 19 4.67 5.76 7.53
N SER A 20 5.32 5.38 8.63
CA SER A 20 6.17 4.20 8.66
C SER A 20 5.29 3.08 8.12
N PRO A 21 5.74 2.32 7.10
CA PRO A 21 4.90 1.30 6.50
C PRO A 21 4.38 0.42 7.61
N THR A 22 3.07 0.47 7.84
CA THR A 22 2.40 -0.29 8.88
C THR A 22 2.69 -1.76 8.61
N VAL A 23 3.59 -2.36 9.39
CA VAL A 23 4.09 -3.74 9.25
C VAL A 23 2.98 -4.79 9.53
N SER A 24 1.74 -4.33 9.77
CA SER A 24 0.58 -5.16 10.09
C SER A 24 -0.17 -5.68 8.85
N ILE A 25 0.12 -5.22 7.64
CA ILE A 25 -0.57 -5.69 6.43
C ILE A 25 0.09 -6.96 5.92
N HIS A 26 -0.70 -8.03 5.86
CA HIS A 26 -0.31 -9.29 5.25
C HIS A 26 -1.13 -9.51 3.98
N VAL A 27 -0.43 -9.83 2.89
CA VAL A 27 -1.04 -10.05 1.57
C VAL A 27 -0.84 -11.49 1.15
N TYR A 28 -1.93 -12.14 0.77
CA TYR A 28 -1.97 -13.48 0.20
C TYR A 28 -2.39 -13.40 -1.25
N THR A 29 -1.50 -13.84 -2.13
CA THR A 29 -1.77 -14.03 -3.54
C THR A 29 -1.22 -15.37 -3.97
N GLN A 30 -1.83 -15.96 -4.99
CA GLN A 30 -1.26 -17.12 -5.65
C GLN A 30 0.08 -16.72 -6.30
N ARG A 31 1.07 -17.61 -6.21
CA ARG A 31 2.40 -17.39 -6.80
C ARG A 31 2.37 -17.46 -8.32
N GLU A 32 1.53 -18.34 -8.85
CA GLU A 32 1.43 -18.62 -10.27
C GLU A 32 0.03 -19.12 -10.59
N VAL A 33 -0.51 -18.68 -11.72
CA VAL A 33 -1.78 -19.18 -12.26
C VAL A 33 -1.57 -19.53 -13.72
N HIS A 34 -1.99 -20.73 -14.08
CA HIS A 34 -1.81 -21.27 -15.42
C HIS A 34 -3.13 -21.13 -16.20
N GLY A 35 -3.03 -20.79 -17.48
CA GLY A 35 -4.17 -20.72 -18.38
C GLY A 35 -3.75 -21.04 -19.81
N THR A 36 -4.72 -21.43 -20.63
CA THR A 36 -4.50 -21.64 -22.06
C THR A 36 -4.68 -20.32 -22.83
N VAL A 37 -4.06 -20.22 -24.01
CA VAL A 37 -4.20 -19.03 -24.87
C VAL A 37 -5.66 -18.81 -25.21
N GLY A 38 -6.15 -17.58 -25.01
CA GLY A 38 -7.55 -17.21 -25.22
C GLY A 38 -8.47 -17.46 -24.03
N SER A 39 -7.99 -18.09 -22.96
CA SER A 39 -8.76 -18.27 -21.71
C SER A 39 -8.64 -17.07 -20.79
N HIS A 40 -9.70 -16.82 -20.02
CA HIS A 40 -9.67 -15.83 -18.94
C HIS A 40 -9.02 -16.44 -17.69
N VAL A 41 -8.01 -15.76 -17.16
CA VAL A 41 -7.30 -16.16 -15.94
C VAL A 41 -7.55 -15.11 -14.87
N THR A 42 -7.82 -15.54 -13.63
CA THR A 42 -8.07 -14.62 -12.50
C THR A 42 -7.00 -14.81 -11.43
N LEU A 43 -6.26 -13.74 -11.16
CA LEU A 43 -5.33 -13.66 -10.04
C LEU A 43 -6.06 -13.06 -8.84
N SER A 44 -6.20 -13.86 -7.78
CA SER A 44 -6.87 -13.43 -6.55
C SER A 44 -5.85 -12.92 -5.54
N CYS A 45 -6.15 -11.77 -4.93
CA CYS A 45 -5.41 -11.23 -3.80
C CYS A 45 -6.38 -11.03 -2.63
N SER A 46 -5.99 -11.58 -1.49
CA SER A 46 -6.64 -11.36 -0.20
C SER A 46 -5.62 -10.74 0.73
N PHE A 47 -6.05 -9.86 1.61
CA PHE A 47 -5.15 -9.23 2.55
C PHE A 47 -5.84 -9.07 3.90
N TRP A 48 -5.04 -9.12 4.95
CA TRP A 48 -5.50 -8.97 6.31
C TRP A 48 -4.58 -8.05 7.08
N SER A 49 -5.13 -7.46 8.14
CA SER A 49 -4.34 -6.66 9.06
C SER A 49 -4.73 -6.94 10.50
N THR A 50 -3.72 -6.97 11.37
CA THR A 50 -3.91 -7.09 12.82
C THR A 50 -4.41 -5.79 13.46
N GLU A 51 -4.28 -4.66 12.77
CA GLU A 51 -4.67 -3.33 13.23
C GLU A 51 -5.67 -2.70 12.25
N TRP A 52 -6.44 -1.70 12.69
CA TRP A 52 -7.21 -0.88 11.77
C TRP A 52 -6.29 0.11 11.08
N ILE A 53 -6.28 0.09 9.76
CA ILE A 53 -5.35 0.91 8.97
C ILE A 53 -6.10 2.09 8.35
N SER A 54 -7.20 1.81 7.65
CA SER A 54 -8.04 2.78 6.95
C SER A 54 -9.27 2.08 6.37
N ASP A 55 -10.38 2.81 6.25
CA ASP A 55 -11.57 2.40 5.49
C ASP A 55 -11.33 2.47 3.97
N ASP A 56 -10.37 3.29 3.53
CA ASP A 56 -9.98 3.47 2.13
C ASP A 56 -8.57 2.93 1.91
N ILE A 57 -8.45 1.89 1.08
CA ILE A 57 -7.18 1.35 0.65
C ILE A 57 -7.15 1.20 -0.88
N SER A 58 -5.95 1.25 -1.44
CA SER A 58 -5.70 1.00 -2.86
C SER A 58 -4.89 -0.26 -3.05
N ILE A 59 -5.38 -1.16 -3.90
CA ILE A 59 -4.71 -2.37 -4.35
C ILE A 59 -4.18 -2.11 -5.75
N THR A 60 -2.86 -2.14 -5.91
CA THR A 60 -2.22 -1.96 -7.22
C THR A 60 -1.55 -3.25 -7.65
N TRP A 61 -1.97 -3.76 -8.80
CA TRP A 61 -1.33 -4.87 -9.48
C TRP A 61 -0.30 -4.35 -10.46
N HIS A 62 0.87 -4.98 -10.50
CA HIS A 62 1.91 -4.72 -11.47
C HIS A 62 2.16 -6.00 -12.28
N PHE A 63 2.09 -5.90 -13.59
CA PHE A 63 2.31 -6.99 -14.52
C PHE A 63 3.41 -6.62 -15.51
N GLN A 64 4.39 -7.49 -15.67
CA GLN A 64 5.43 -7.40 -16.69
C GLN A 64 5.50 -8.73 -17.43
N ALA A 65 5.14 -8.72 -18.71
CA ALA A 65 5.29 -9.91 -19.54
C ALA A 65 6.76 -10.21 -19.79
N GLU A 66 7.10 -11.50 -19.93
CA GLU A 66 8.46 -11.93 -20.25
C GLU A 66 8.89 -11.37 -21.62
N GLY A 67 10.05 -10.72 -21.68
CA GLY A 67 10.54 -10.02 -22.87
C GLY A 67 9.94 -8.62 -23.11
N SER A 68 8.95 -8.19 -22.32
CA SER A 68 8.41 -6.83 -22.36
C SER A 68 9.24 -5.87 -21.52
N ARG A 69 9.54 -4.68 -22.08
CA ARG A 69 10.10 -3.55 -21.31
C ARG A 69 9.03 -2.74 -20.59
N ASP A 70 7.77 -2.92 -21.01
CA ASP A 70 6.63 -2.19 -20.46
C ASP A 70 6.01 -2.98 -19.32
N SER A 71 5.67 -2.25 -18.25
CA SER A 71 4.93 -2.76 -17.11
C SER A 71 3.53 -2.14 -17.10
N ILE A 72 2.52 -2.97 -16.92
CA ILE A 72 1.12 -2.55 -16.81
C ILE A 72 0.81 -2.48 -15.31
N SER A 73 0.22 -1.37 -14.88
CA SER A 73 -0.26 -1.23 -13.49
C SER A 73 -1.77 -1.01 -13.46
N VAL A 74 -2.46 -1.79 -12.63
CA VAL A 74 -3.92 -1.71 -12.45
C VAL A 74 -4.20 -1.42 -10.99
N SER A 75 -4.81 -0.26 -10.71
CA SER A 75 -5.16 0.16 -9.36
C SER A 75 -6.66 0.03 -9.12
N THR A 76 -7.04 -0.63 -8.04
CA THR A 76 -8.42 -0.83 -7.61
C THR A 76 -8.56 -0.40 -6.16
N ARG A 77 -9.73 0.10 -5.74
CA ARG A 77 -9.99 0.33 -4.32
C ARG A 77 -10.39 -0.99 -3.66
N GLY A 78 -9.90 -1.22 -2.45
CA GLY A 78 -10.27 -2.36 -1.62
C GLY A 78 -10.80 -1.91 -0.26
N VAL A 79 -11.24 -2.87 0.55
CA VAL A 79 -11.59 -2.67 1.96
C VAL A 79 -10.82 -3.67 2.80
N ALA A 80 -10.07 -3.18 3.78
CA ALA A 80 -9.32 -4.06 4.67
C ALA A 80 -10.23 -4.93 5.52
N MET A 81 -10.09 -6.24 5.36
CA MET A 81 -10.61 -7.21 6.31
C MET A 81 -9.68 -7.20 7.54
N GLY A 82 -9.80 -6.13 8.34
CA GLY A 82 -9.17 -6.00 9.64
C GLY A 82 -9.97 -6.74 10.72
N CYS A 83 -9.31 -7.02 11.85
CA CYS A 83 -9.87 -7.65 13.05
C CYS A 83 -11.37 -7.34 13.23
N SER A 84 -12.20 -8.39 13.27
CA SER A 84 -13.64 -8.25 13.51
C SER A 84 -13.89 -7.29 14.66
N ALA A 85 -14.86 -6.40 14.46
CA ALA A 85 -14.97 -5.08 15.05
C ALA A 85 -15.50 -4.99 16.51
N PRO A 86 -14.95 -5.72 17.50
CA PRO A 86 -14.95 -5.14 18.85
C PRO A 86 -13.55 -5.02 19.47
N ARG A 87 -12.47 -5.37 18.75
CA ARG A 87 -11.12 -5.47 19.33
C ARG A 87 -10.09 -4.43 18.86
N CYS A 88 -10.52 -3.37 18.19
CA CYS A 88 -9.59 -2.30 17.83
C CYS A 88 -9.67 -1.17 18.87
N PRO A 89 -8.57 -0.88 19.59
CA PRO A 89 -8.53 0.24 20.52
C PRO A 89 -8.68 1.53 19.71
N ARG A 90 -9.56 2.41 20.20
CA ARG A 90 -9.76 3.76 19.66
C ARG A 90 -8.53 4.61 19.82
#